data_AF-A0A2S6U6N2-F1
#
_entry.id   AF-A0A2S6U6N2-F1
#
_cell.length_a   1.000
_cell.length_b   1.000
_cell.length_c   1.000
_cell.angle_alpha   90.00
_cell.angle_beta   90.00
_cell.angle_gamma   90.00
#
_symmetry.space_group_name_H-M   'P 1'
#
loop_
_entity.id
_entity.type
_entity.pdbx_description
1 polymer ?
#
loop_
_entity_poly.entity_id
_entity_poly.type
_entity_poly.pdbx_seq_one_letter_code
_entity_poly.pdbx_strand_id
1 'polypeptide(L)' 'MVVTPEMGIAKRVAHRVIFMDQGRIEEDCSKDKFFSGEHGARAQVFLSKILTQ' A
#
# COMPACT_ATOMS: atom_id res chain seq x y z
N MET A 1 3.74 -15.01 1.99
CA MET A 1 2.98 -13.86 1.44
C MET A 1 1.77 -13.65 2.32
N VAL A 2 1.46 -12.41 2.72
CA VAL A 2 0.36 -12.08 3.63
C VAL A 2 -0.56 -11.08 2.94
N VAL A 3 -1.88 -11.29 3.06
CA VAL A 3 -2.90 -10.33 2.64
C VAL A 3 -3.54 -9.78 3.92
N THR A 4 -3.53 -8.47 4.09
CA THR A 4 -3.91 -7.82 5.34
C THR A 4 -4.42 -6.40 5.07
N PRO A 5 -5.57 -6.00 5.64
CA PRO A 5 -5.99 -4.59 5.66
C PRO A 5 -5.25 -3.77 6.74
N GLU A 6 -4.58 -4.41 7.69
CA GLU A 6 -3.87 -3.75 8.79
C GLU A 6 -2.55 -3.10 8.33
N MET A 7 -2.64 -1.89 7.76
CA MET A 7 -1.49 -1.15 7.23
C MET A 7 -0.36 -0.93 8.24
N GLY A 8 -0.68 -0.83 9.54
CA GLY A 8 0.33 -0.70 10.61
C GLY A 8 1.25 -1.91 10.73
N ILE A 9 0.73 -3.11 10.47
CA ILE A 9 1.54 -4.34 10.42
C ILE A 9 2.41 -4.30 9.17
N ALA A 10 1.81 -4.02 8.00
CA ALA A 10 2.53 -3.93 6.73
C ALA A 10 3.70 -2.92 6.80
N LYS A 11 3.49 -1.73 7.37
CA LYS A 11 4.52 -0.71 7.54
C LYS A 11 5.69 -1.16 8.44
N ARG A 12 5.41 -1.96 9.47
CA ARG A 12 6.43 -2.46 10.41
C ARG A 12 7.27 -3.58 9.79
N VAL A 13 6.62 -4.61 9.25
CA VAL A 13 7.30 -5.89 8.95
C VAL A 13 7.46 -6.22 7.46
N ALA A 14 6.75 -5.53 6.56
CA ALA A 14 6.86 -5.85 5.14
C ALA A 14 8.24 -5.43 4.59
N HIS A 15 8.69 -6.15 3.57
CA HIS A 15 9.84 -5.77 2.75
C HIS A 15 9.38 -5.19 1.40
N ARG A 16 8.28 -5.75 0.87
CA ARG A 16 7.64 -5.40 -0.39
C ARG A 16 6.14 -5.29 -0.17
N VAL A 17 5.49 -4.37 -0.87
CA VAL A 17 4.05 -4.17 -0.87
C VAL A 17 3.53 -4.36 -2.29
N ILE A 18 2.47 -5.14 -2.41
CA ILE A 18 1.69 -5.28 -3.63
C ILE A 18 0.32 -4.69 -3.34
N PHE A 19 0.00 -3.56 -3.95
CA PHE A 19 -1.34 -2.99 -3.88
C PHE A 19 -2.10 -3.41 -5.13
N MET A 20 -3.28 -3.98 -4.91
CA MET A 20 -4.15 -4.44 -5.97
C MET A 20 -5.48 -3.72 -5.91
N ASP A 21 -6.02 -3.37 -7.08
CA ASP A 21 -7.36 -2.82 -7.20
C ASP A 21 -7.97 -3.24 -8.55
N GLN A 22 -9.26 -3.59 -8.57
CA GLN A 22 -9.99 -4.13 -9.73
C GLN A 22 -9.27 -5.31 -10.43
N GLY A 23 -8.71 -6.22 -9.64
CA GLY A 23 -8.02 -7.42 -10.15
C GLY A 23 -6.68 -7.15 -10.83
N ARG A 24 -6.11 -5.94 -10.67
CA ARG A 24 -4.81 -5.55 -11.23
C ARG A 24 -3.84 -5.15 -10.12
N ILE A 25 -2.56 -5.36 -10.37
CA ILE A 25 -1.49 -4.83 -9.51
C ILE A 25 -1.25 -3.38 -9.93
N GLU A 26 -1.54 -2.46 -9.03
CA GLU A 26 -1.39 -1.02 -9.26
C GLU A 26 -0.06 -0.51 -8.71
N GLU A 27 0.42 -1.08 -7.61
CA GLU A 27 1.74 -0.80 -7.07
C GLU A 27 2.45 -2.10 -6.72
N ASP A 28 3.75 -2.12 -7.02
CA ASP A 28 4.65 -3.21 -6.72
C ASP A 28 6.02 -2.62 -6.36
N CYS A 29 6.24 -2.36 -5.08
CA CYS A 29 7.42 -1.65 -4.62
C CYS A 29 7.82 -1.99 -3.18
N SER A 30 8.91 -1.39 -2.69
CA SER A 30 9.30 -1.50 -1.29
C SER A 30 8.27 -0.83 -0.38
N LYS A 31 8.19 -1.27 0.88
CA LYS A 31 7.29 -0.62 1.86
C LYS A 31 7.59 0.88 2.01
N ASP A 32 8.85 1.29 1.96
CA ASP A 32 9.24 2.69 2.16
C ASP A 32 8.75 3.54 0.98
N LYS A 33 8.87 3.01 -0.25
CA LYS A 33 8.30 3.67 -1.43
C LYS A 33 6.77 3.71 -1.34
N PHE A 34 6.12 2.64 -0.89
CA PHE A 34 4.65 2.55 -0.78
C PHE A 34 4.03 3.44 0.33
N PHE A 35 4.73 3.70 1.42
CA PHE A 35 4.18 4.49 2.54
C PHE A 35 4.72 5.92 2.63
N SER A 36 5.72 6.28 1.83
CA SER A 36 6.36 7.60 1.90
C SER A 36 6.75 8.19 0.55
N GLY A 37 6.44 7.50 -0.56
CA GLY A 37 6.69 7.97 -1.92
C GLY A 37 5.46 8.63 -2.56
N GLU A 38 5.62 8.98 -3.83
CA GLU A 38 4.50 9.31 -4.72
C GLU A 38 3.89 8.03 -5.30
N HIS A 39 2.57 8.04 -5.50
CA HIS A 39 1.81 6.86 -5.94
C HIS A 39 0.96 7.15 -7.17
N GLY A 40 0.56 6.09 -7.86
CA GLY A 40 -0.52 6.16 -8.83
C GLY A 40 -1.82 6.66 -8.20
N ALA A 41 -2.67 7.28 -9.02
CA ALA A 41 -3.90 7.94 -8.56
C ALA A 41 -4.79 7.05 -7.67
N ARG A 42 -4.88 5.75 -7.97
CA ARG A 42 -5.72 4.79 -7.22
C ARG A 42 -5.15 4.47 -5.84
N ALA A 43 -3.84 4.23 -5.75
CA ALA A 43 -3.14 4.02 -4.49
C ALA A 43 -3.19 5.29 -3.62
N GLN A 44 -3.06 6.48 -4.22
CA GLN A 44 -3.22 7.76 -3.52
C GLN A 44 -4.61 7.90 -2.87
N VAL A 45 -5.68 7.57 -3.61
CA VAL A 45 -7.07 7.61 -3.10
C VAL A 45 -7.29 6.55 -2.01
N PHE A 46 -6.66 5.38 -2.12
CA PHE A 46 -6.74 4.36 -1.08
C PHE A 46 -6.05 4.82 0.21
N LEU A 47 -4.81 5.29 0.11
CA LEU A 47 -4.02 5.73 1.26
C LEU A 47 -4.65 6.93 1.97
N SER A 48 -5.27 7.87 1.24
CA SER A 48 -5.95 9.02 1.85
C SER A 48 -7.16 8.62 2.71
N LYS A 49 -7.82 7.50 2.40
CA LYS A 49 -8.94 6.99 3.21
C LYS A 49 -8.49 6.28 4.48
N ILE A 50 -7.27 5.74 4.50
CA ILE A 50 -6.79 4.85 5.57
C ILE A 50 -5.83 5.56 6.53
N LEU A 51 -5.09 6.56 6.07
CA LEU A 51 -4.18 7.35 6.91
C LEU A 51 -4.89 8.51 7.65
N THR A 52 -6.15 8.79 7.32
CA THR A 52 -6.95 9.86 7.94
C THR A 52 -7.84 9.33 9.08
N GLN A 53 -7.74 8.05 9.45
CA GLN A 53 -8.37 7.46 10.63
C GLN A 53 -7.34 7.11 11.71
#